data_AF-A0A0R1W0A2-F1
#
_entry.id   AF-A0A0R1W0A2-F1
#
_cell.length_a   1.000
_cell.length_b   1.000
_cell.length_c   1.000
_cell.angle_alpha   90.00
_cell.angle_beta   90.00
_cell.angle_gamma   90.00
#
_symmetry.space_group_name_H-M   'P 1'
#
loop_
_entity.id
_entity.type
_entity.pdbx_description
1 polymer ?
#
loop_
_entity_poly.entity_id
_entity_poly.type
_entity_poly.pdbx_seq_one_letter_code
_entity_poly.pdbx_strand_id
1 'polypeptide(L)'
;MNNLSKTVRNQMKIFTVIAIACTLVLSGCGNGKQDSKSSNTSGSNAQTEQSTTKNDAQRIVKKAKKLITAGEYEQALSLLQKIKSPTNQDKRLIKDVKKLIESESDYKNGNYSSAESSTNSLQQSDTTEVSNAAASLSSKIDSAKTSSAASSSTSGTVAANNASSSTASSTTSDSTNNSVISKFASAIGLYGKSGYGFTIDSQSGSTYTIEVRQNNQANDVANLVGIYQYNSSTGAVTKTN
;
A
#
# COMPACT_ATOMS: atom_id res chain seq x y z
N MET A 1 -30.78 20.31 41.55
CA MET A 1 -32.00 20.31 40.73
C MET A 1 -31.72 21.17 39.50
N ASN A 2 -31.67 20.70 38.26
CA ASN A 2 -32.03 19.38 37.69
C ASN A 2 -31.02 18.93 36.61
N ASN A 3 -30.85 17.61 36.46
CA ASN A 3 -30.28 17.01 35.26
C ASN A 3 -31.24 17.15 34.08
N LEU A 4 -30.74 17.29 32.85
CA LEU A 4 -31.51 16.95 31.65
C LEU A 4 -30.61 16.35 30.57
N SER A 5 -30.75 15.04 30.38
CA SER A 5 -30.05 14.26 29.37
C SER A 5 -30.53 14.61 27.96
N LYS A 6 -29.61 14.65 26.99
CA LYS A 6 -29.95 14.66 25.55
C LYS A 6 -29.48 13.36 24.90
N THR A 7 -30.40 12.40 24.84
CA THR A 7 -30.27 11.15 24.10
C THR A 7 -30.03 11.40 22.62
N VAL A 8 -28.89 10.96 22.09
CA VAL A 8 -28.64 10.93 20.64
C VAL A 8 -29.37 9.71 20.06
N ARG A 9 -30.36 9.97 19.19
CA ARG A 9 -31.07 8.91 18.45
C ARG A 9 -30.25 8.53 17.22
N ASN A 10 -29.57 7.39 17.29
CA ASN A 10 -28.83 6.83 16.16
C ASN A 10 -29.81 6.33 15.09
N GLN A 11 -29.84 6.96 13.91
CA GLN A 11 -30.68 6.49 12.81
C GLN A 11 -30.01 5.33 12.07
N MET A 12 -30.60 4.15 12.25
CA MET A 12 -30.13 2.89 11.66
C MET A 12 -30.30 2.92 10.13
N LYS A 13 -29.20 3.03 9.39
CA LYS A 13 -29.17 2.79 7.94
C LYS A 13 -28.88 1.31 7.68
N ILE A 14 -29.92 0.61 7.25
CA ILE A 14 -29.90 -0.82 6.92
C ILE A 14 -29.01 -1.01 5.68
N PHE A 15 -27.89 -1.71 5.84
CA PHE A 15 -27.11 -2.22 4.71
C PHE A 15 -27.66 -3.58 4.30
N THR A 16 -28.41 -3.59 3.18
CA THR A 16 -28.97 -4.80 2.59
C THR A 16 -27.84 -5.72 2.11
N VAL A 17 -27.62 -6.83 2.82
CA VAL A 17 -26.71 -7.89 2.38
C VAL A 17 -27.35 -8.64 1.22
N ILE A 18 -26.93 -8.34 0.00
CA ILE A 18 -27.26 -9.16 -1.17
C ILE A 18 -26.33 -10.37 -1.16
N ALA A 19 -26.82 -11.49 -0.62
CA ALA A 19 -26.16 -12.78 -0.71
C ALA A 19 -26.22 -13.31 -2.15
N ILE A 20 -25.14 -13.12 -2.92
CA ILE A 20 -25.00 -13.75 -4.24
C ILE A 20 -24.69 -15.24 -4.03
N ALA A 21 -25.71 -16.08 -4.20
CA ALA A 21 -25.58 -17.52 -4.12
C ALA A 21 -24.74 -18.07 -5.29
N CYS A 22 -23.50 -18.45 -5.03
CA CYS A 22 -22.68 -19.20 -5.98
C CYS A 22 -23.18 -20.64 -6.09
N THR A 23 -24.05 -20.92 -7.07
CA THR A 23 -24.45 -22.29 -7.44
C THR A 23 -23.28 -23.03 -8.08
N LEU A 24 -22.60 -23.85 -7.29
CA LEU A 24 -21.61 -24.82 -7.76
C LEU A 24 -22.32 -25.97 -8.51
N VAL A 25 -22.50 -25.83 -9.82
CA VAL A 25 -22.86 -26.97 -10.68
C VAL A 25 -21.64 -27.87 -10.88
N LEU A 26 -21.50 -28.82 -9.95
CA LEU A 26 -20.46 -29.84 -9.96
C LEU A 26 -20.86 -31.01 -10.89
N SER A 27 -20.79 -30.79 -12.20
CA SER A 27 -21.04 -31.85 -13.19
C SER A 27 -19.86 -32.82 -13.25
N GLY A 28 -20.03 -34.00 -12.64
CA GLY A 28 -19.01 -35.04 -12.54
C GLY A 28 -18.77 -35.84 -13.83
N CYS A 29 -17.67 -36.57 -13.87
CA CYS A 29 -17.32 -37.48 -14.96
C CYS A 29 -18.26 -38.69 -15.05
N GLY A 30 -18.59 -39.11 -16.28
CA GLY A 30 -19.21 -40.39 -16.59
C GLY A 30 -18.78 -40.88 -17.97
N ASN A 31 -17.91 -41.87 -18.02
CA ASN A 31 -17.43 -42.48 -19.27
C ASN A 31 -18.42 -43.55 -19.77
N GLY A 32 -18.69 -43.60 -21.10
CA GLY A 32 -19.23 -44.82 -21.70
C GLY A 32 -19.81 -44.74 -23.12
N LYS A 33 -18.96 -44.95 -24.15
CA LYS A 33 -19.29 -45.35 -25.54
C LYS A 33 -20.16 -44.33 -26.34
N GLN A 34 -20.15 -44.18 -27.67
CA GLN A 34 -19.34 -44.57 -28.86
C GLN A 34 -19.81 -43.62 -30.01
N ASP A 35 -19.17 -43.38 -31.17
CA ASP A 35 -17.99 -43.93 -31.86
C ASP A 35 -17.38 -42.84 -32.79
N SER A 36 -16.91 -43.19 -34.01
CA SER A 36 -16.78 -42.32 -35.20
C SER A 36 -15.61 -41.33 -35.27
N LYS A 37 -14.40 -41.88 -35.23
CA LYS A 37 -13.44 -41.85 -36.36
C LYS A 37 -13.02 -40.49 -36.97
N SER A 38 -11.81 -40.03 -36.62
CA SER A 38 -10.76 -39.81 -37.64
C SER A 38 -9.34 -39.86 -37.05
N SER A 39 -8.37 -40.18 -37.91
CA SER A 39 -6.92 -40.38 -37.66
C SER A 39 -6.16 -39.07 -37.32
N ASN A 40 -4.91 -39.05 -36.82
CA ASN A 40 -3.85 -40.05 -36.89
C ASN A 40 -2.71 -39.89 -35.83
N THR A 41 -1.95 -40.97 -35.60
CA THR A 41 -0.52 -41.06 -35.18
C THR A 41 0.04 -40.29 -33.96
N SER A 42 0.30 -41.07 -32.90
CA SER A 42 1.62 -41.33 -32.28
C SER A 42 2.63 -40.19 -32.04
N GLY A 43 3.04 -40.02 -30.78
CA GLY A 43 4.14 -39.15 -30.38
C GLY A 43 4.53 -39.31 -28.90
N SER A 44 4.91 -40.52 -28.47
CA SER A 44 5.46 -40.74 -27.13
C SER A 44 6.81 -40.03 -27.01
N ASN A 45 6.94 -39.02 -26.14
CA ASN A 45 8.26 -38.58 -25.71
C ASN A 45 8.25 -38.08 -24.25
N ALA A 46 9.12 -38.64 -23.43
CA ALA A 46 9.31 -38.21 -22.06
C ALA A 46 10.19 -36.96 -22.03
N GLN A 47 9.64 -35.82 -21.57
CA GLN A 47 10.46 -34.66 -21.20
C GLN A 47 9.93 -34.06 -19.89
N THR A 48 10.36 -34.68 -18.80
CA THR A 48 10.01 -34.37 -17.42
C THR A 48 10.62 -33.03 -16.97
N GLU A 49 10.01 -32.42 -15.96
CA GLU A 49 10.54 -31.34 -15.07
C GLU A 49 10.65 -29.88 -15.57
N GLN A 50 10.90 -29.59 -16.86
CA GLN A 50 11.08 -28.17 -17.26
C GLN A 50 9.76 -27.38 -17.45
N SER A 51 8.65 -28.07 -17.75
CA SER A 51 7.36 -27.46 -18.11
C SER A 51 6.48 -27.08 -16.91
N THR A 52 6.62 -27.77 -15.77
CA THR A 52 5.83 -27.52 -14.55
C THR A 52 6.21 -26.18 -13.91
N THR A 53 7.51 -25.92 -13.74
CA THR A 53 8.03 -24.71 -13.09
C THR A 53 7.61 -23.42 -13.80
N LYS A 54 7.56 -23.41 -15.14
CA LYS A 54 7.03 -22.26 -15.91
C LYS A 54 5.54 -22.04 -15.66
N ASN A 55 4.75 -23.11 -15.58
CA ASN A 55 3.31 -23.03 -15.34
C ASN A 55 3.01 -22.48 -13.94
N ASP A 56 3.72 -22.97 -12.91
CA ASP A 56 3.53 -22.52 -11.53
C ASP A 56 3.97 -21.07 -11.32
N ALA A 57 5.08 -20.63 -11.93
CA ALA A 57 5.48 -19.22 -11.90
C ALA A 57 4.42 -18.31 -12.54
N GLN A 58 3.87 -18.70 -13.71
CA GLN A 58 2.77 -17.95 -14.35
C GLN A 58 1.50 -17.91 -13.50
N ARG A 59 1.14 -19.02 -12.82
CA ARG A 59 0.00 -19.08 -11.88
C ARG A 59 0.21 -18.17 -10.68
N ILE A 60 1.44 -18.13 -10.12
CA ILE A 60 1.84 -17.20 -9.06
C ILE A 60 1.68 -15.75 -9.52
N VAL A 61 2.29 -15.37 -10.65
CA VAL A 61 2.23 -14.00 -11.19
C VAL A 61 0.79 -13.57 -11.47
N LYS A 62 -0.04 -14.46 -12.06
CA LYS A 62 -1.46 -14.19 -12.31
C LYS A 62 -2.26 -13.96 -11.02
N LYS A 63 -1.96 -14.70 -9.94
CA LYS A 63 -2.59 -14.49 -8.63
C LYS A 63 -2.05 -13.23 -7.94
N ALA A 64 -0.76 -12.94 -8.04
CA ALA A 64 -0.15 -11.71 -7.52
C ALA A 64 -0.74 -10.46 -8.19
N LYS A 65 -0.91 -10.46 -9.51
CA LYS A 65 -1.62 -9.39 -10.26
C LYS A 65 -3.02 -9.12 -9.72
N LYS A 66 -3.82 -10.17 -9.44
CA LYS A 66 -5.13 -10.02 -8.80
C LYS A 66 -5.05 -9.39 -7.40
N LEU A 67 -4.06 -9.80 -6.60
CA LEU A 67 -3.83 -9.23 -5.27
C LEU A 67 -3.43 -7.75 -5.36
N ILE A 68 -2.61 -7.35 -6.34
CA ILE A 68 -2.29 -5.94 -6.62
C ILE A 68 -3.57 -5.15 -6.96
N THR A 69 -4.43 -5.67 -7.84
CA THR A 69 -5.73 -5.03 -8.15
C THR A 69 -6.65 -4.91 -6.93
N ALA A 70 -6.54 -5.83 -5.96
CA ALA A 70 -7.29 -5.78 -4.70
C ALA A 70 -6.66 -4.86 -3.63
N GLY A 71 -5.47 -4.28 -3.87
CA GLY A 71 -4.70 -3.53 -2.86
C GLY A 71 -3.96 -4.40 -1.85
N GLU A 72 -3.94 -5.72 -2.03
CA GLU A 72 -3.31 -6.69 -1.12
C GLU A 72 -1.80 -6.87 -1.43
N TYR A 73 -1.06 -5.75 -1.49
CA TYR A 73 0.31 -5.72 -2.00
C TYR A 73 1.28 -6.62 -1.23
N GLU A 74 1.18 -6.70 0.09
CA GLU A 74 2.00 -7.60 0.94
C GLU A 74 1.80 -9.08 0.59
N GLN A 75 0.54 -9.48 0.34
CA GLN A 75 0.24 -10.85 -0.08
C GLN A 75 0.73 -11.11 -1.50
N ALA A 76 0.64 -10.11 -2.40
CA ALA A 76 1.21 -10.20 -3.74
C ALA A 76 2.75 -10.41 -3.66
N LEU A 77 3.44 -9.63 -2.83
CA LEU A 77 4.88 -9.73 -2.62
C LEU A 77 5.28 -11.10 -2.05
N SER A 78 4.61 -11.55 -0.99
CA SER A 78 4.84 -12.87 -0.38
C SER A 78 4.62 -14.01 -1.39
N LEU A 79 3.65 -13.88 -2.29
CA LEU A 79 3.41 -14.88 -3.32
C LEU A 79 4.49 -14.87 -4.41
N LEU A 80 4.90 -13.69 -4.89
CA LEU A 80 5.96 -13.54 -5.91
C LEU A 80 7.32 -14.05 -5.40
N GLN A 81 7.62 -13.87 -4.11
CA GLN A 81 8.84 -14.39 -3.48
C GLN A 81 8.92 -15.93 -3.45
N LYS A 82 7.82 -16.66 -3.71
CA LYS A 82 7.81 -18.13 -3.80
C LYS A 82 8.26 -18.66 -5.17
N ILE A 83 8.50 -17.79 -6.15
CA ILE A 83 9.05 -18.19 -7.45
C ILE A 83 10.52 -18.58 -7.26
N LYS A 84 10.84 -19.88 -7.36
CA LYS A 84 12.21 -20.41 -7.17
C LYS A 84 13.25 -19.83 -8.15
N SER A 85 12.84 -19.49 -9.37
CA SER A 85 13.73 -19.01 -10.43
C SER A 85 13.09 -17.82 -11.16
N PRO A 86 13.08 -16.62 -10.54
CA PRO A 86 12.38 -15.47 -11.07
C PRO A 86 13.08 -14.91 -12.31
N THR A 87 12.30 -14.70 -13.37
CA THR A 87 12.72 -14.01 -14.59
C THR A 87 13.01 -12.54 -14.32
N ASN A 88 13.57 -11.82 -15.31
CA ASN A 88 13.77 -10.38 -15.20
C ASN A 88 12.45 -9.60 -15.08
N GLN A 89 11.34 -10.12 -15.63
CA GLN A 89 10.00 -9.56 -15.44
C GLN A 89 9.49 -9.79 -14.01
N ASP A 90 9.68 -10.99 -13.46
CA ASP A 90 9.28 -11.30 -12.07
C ASP A 90 10.06 -10.44 -11.07
N LYS A 91 11.37 -10.25 -11.29
CA LYS A 91 12.23 -9.36 -10.48
C LYS A 91 11.79 -7.90 -10.53
N ARG A 92 11.40 -7.40 -11.72
CA ARG A 92 10.81 -6.06 -11.88
C ARG A 92 9.49 -5.96 -11.11
N LEU A 93 8.57 -6.90 -11.30
CA LEU A 93 7.29 -6.93 -10.59
C LEU A 93 7.47 -6.98 -9.06
N ILE A 94 8.43 -7.77 -8.55
CA ILE A 94 8.78 -7.79 -7.11
C ILE A 94 9.26 -6.42 -6.62
N LYS A 95 10.10 -5.72 -7.39
CA LYS A 95 10.56 -4.37 -7.06
C LYS A 95 9.41 -3.36 -7.07
N ASP A 96 8.56 -3.43 -8.08
CA ASP A 96 7.43 -2.52 -8.27
C ASP A 96 6.39 -2.70 -7.15
N VAL A 97 6.08 -3.95 -6.75
CA VAL A 97 5.19 -4.23 -5.62
C VAL A 97 5.79 -3.74 -4.30
N LYS A 98 7.11 -3.91 -4.07
CA LYS A 98 7.77 -3.33 -2.88
C LYS A 98 7.62 -1.80 -2.84
N LYS A 99 7.70 -1.14 -3.99
CA LYS A 99 7.56 0.32 -4.07
C LYS A 99 6.10 0.79 -3.99
N LEU A 100 5.12 -0.03 -4.40
CA LEU A 100 3.70 0.20 -4.09
C LEU A 100 3.45 0.13 -2.58
N ILE A 101 4.05 -0.86 -1.89
CA ILE A 101 3.96 -0.99 -0.43
C ILE A 101 4.56 0.25 0.28
N GLU A 102 5.76 0.68 -0.13
CA GLU A 102 6.38 1.93 0.33
C GLU A 102 5.46 3.14 0.13
N SER A 103 4.98 3.36 -1.09
CA SER A 103 4.11 4.49 -1.45
C SER A 103 2.77 4.47 -0.70
N GLU A 104 2.17 3.29 -0.50
CA GLU A 104 0.93 3.16 0.25
C GLU A 104 1.14 3.38 1.75
N SER A 105 2.28 2.95 2.30
CA SER A 105 2.69 3.25 3.68
C SER A 105 2.89 4.75 3.86
N ASP A 106 3.65 5.40 2.97
CA ASP A 106 3.86 6.86 3.02
C ASP A 106 2.54 7.62 2.94
N TYR A 107 1.63 7.23 2.04
CA TYR A 107 0.29 7.82 1.95
C TYR A 107 -0.51 7.67 3.25
N LYS A 108 -0.55 6.47 3.83
CA LYS A 108 -1.25 6.20 5.11
C LYS A 108 -0.66 6.98 6.28
N ASN A 109 0.58 7.42 6.16
CA ASN A 109 1.34 8.10 7.21
C ASN A 109 1.39 9.63 7.04
N GLY A 110 0.70 10.18 6.04
CA GLY A 110 0.70 11.63 5.76
C GLY A 110 1.93 12.12 4.98
N ASN A 111 2.85 11.23 4.60
CA ASN A 111 4.07 11.52 3.85
C ASN A 111 3.75 11.73 2.34
N TYR A 112 2.86 12.66 2.02
CA TYR A 112 2.24 12.77 0.69
C TYR A 112 3.18 13.15 -0.45
N SER A 113 4.27 13.88 -0.18
CA SER A 113 5.31 14.22 -1.17
C SER A 113 6.14 12.98 -1.57
N SER A 114 6.27 12.05 -0.65
CA SER A 114 7.06 10.82 -0.74
C SER A 114 6.28 9.74 -1.46
N ALA A 115 5.02 9.58 -1.02
CA ALA A 115 4.04 8.73 -1.67
C ALA A 115 3.93 9.08 -3.16
N GLU A 116 3.88 10.38 -3.49
CA GLU A 116 3.87 10.92 -4.87
C GLU A 116 5.16 10.63 -5.64
N SER A 117 6.33 10.87 -5.05
CA SER A 117 7.61 10.54 -5.69
C SER A 117 7.68 9.05 -6.04
N SER A 118 7.15 8.21 -5.16
CA SER A 118 7.11 6.76 -5.36
C SER A 118 6.04 6.31 -6.36
N THR A 119 4.80 6.83 -6.33
CA THR A 119 3.78 6.53 -7.36
C THR A 119 4.21 6.98 -8.75
N ASN A 120 4.80 8.17 -8.89
CA ASN A 120 5.19 8.70 -10.21
C ASN A 120 6.16 7.77 -10.96
N SER A 121 7.10 7.15 -10.24
CA SER A 121 7.99 6.13 -10.84
C SER A 121 7.29 4.81 -11.22
N LEU A 122 6.14 4.51 -10.61
CA LEU A 122 5.35 3.30 -10.85
C LEU A 122 4.29 3.45 -11.94
N GLN A 123 3.90 4.68 -12.28
CA GLN A 123 3.03 4.95 -13.44
C GLN A 123 3.65 4.42 -14.75
N GLN A 124 4.98 4.30 -14.81
CA GLN A 124 5.75 3.78 -15.95
C GLN A 124 6.06 2.27 -15.86
N SER A 125 5.40 1.52 -14.97
CA SER A 125 5.61 0.06 -14.87
C SER A 125 5.07 -0.67 -16.09
N ASP A 126 5.84 -1.66 -16.59
CA ASP A 126 5.44 -2.63 -17.61
C ASP A 126 4.19 -3.47 -17.19
N THR A 127 3.82 -3.43 -15.91
CA THR A 127 2.68 -4.19 -15.37
C THR A 127 1.46 -3.28 -15.19
N THR A 128 0.44 -3.46 -16.04
CA THR A 128 -0.81 -2.69 -16.02
C THR A 128 -1.49 -2.64 -14.64
N GLU A 129 -1.45 -3.73 -13.87
CA GLU A 129 -2.04 -3.78 -12.53
C GLU A 129 -1.26 -2.89 -11.54
N VAL A 130 0.05 -2.74 -11.72
CA VAL A 130 0.89 -1.83 -10.92
C VAL A 130 0.64 -0.38 -11.30
N SER A 131 0.65 -0.05 -12.60
CA SER A 131 0.45 1.34 -13.04
C SER A 131 -0.96 1.85 -12.71
N ASN A 132 -1.99 0.99 -12.82
CA ASN A 132 -3.35 1.30 -12.36
C ASN A 132 -3.41 1.52 -10.83
N ALA A 133 -2.73 0.69 -10.04
CA ALA A 133 -2.67 0.86 -8.58
C ALA A 133 -1.95 2.17 -8.19
N ALA A 134 -0.84 2.49 -8.87
CA ALA A 134 -0.10 3.74 -8.70
C ALA A 134 -0.93 4.97 -9.08
N ALA A 135 -1.68 4.92 -10.19
CA ALA A 135 -2.58 6.00 -10.60
C ALA A 135 -3.71 6.22 -9.58
N SER A 136 -4.35 5.14 -9.10
CA SER A 136 -5.38 5.21 -8.05
C SER A 136 -4.83 5.79 -6.74
N LEU A 137 -3.61 5.41 -6.37
CA LEU A 137 -2.94 5.95 -5.18
C LEU A 137 -2.54 7.42 -5.37
N SER A 138 -2.11 7.84 -6.58
CA SER A 138 -1.86 9.25 -6.92
C SER A 138 -3.11 10.10 -6.68
N SER A 139 -4.27 9.71 -7.24
CA SER A 139 -5.52 10.45 -7.03
C SER A 139 -5.94 10.55 -5.56
N LYS A 140 -5.62 9.53 -4.74
CA LYS A 140 -5.83 9.58 -3.27
C LYS A 140 -4.87 10.54 -2.58
N ILE A 141 -3.59 10.58 -2.98
CA ILE A 141 -2.59 11.53 -2.50
C ILE A 141 -3.01 12.97 -2.83
N ASP A 142 -3.43 13.23 -4.05
CA ASP A 142 -3.87 14.56 -4.52
C ASP A 142 -5.12 15.03 -3.74
N SER A 143 -6.08 14.13 -3.55
CA SER A 143 -7.28 14.39 -2.74
C SER A 143 -6.91 14.71 -1.29
N ALA A 144 -5.98 13.95 -0.70
CA ALA A 144 -5.54 14.15 0.67
C ALA A 144 -4.74 15.46 0.85
N LYS A 145 -3.86 15.83 -0.08
CA LYS A 145 -3.19 17.15 -0.10
C LYS A 145 -4.20 18.29 -0.14
N THR A 146 -5.19 18.20 -1.03
CA THR A 146 -6.24 19.23 -1.18
C THR A 146 -7.10 19.34 0.09
N SER A 147 -7.52 18.21 0.69
CA SER A 147 -8.27 18.21 1.95
C SER A 147 -7.46 18.74 3.14
N SER A 148 -6.15 18.45 3.18
CA SER A 148 -5.25 18.95 4.23
C SER A 148 -5.09 20.48 4.15
N ALA A 149 -5.01 21.03 2.94
CA ALA A 149 -4.98 22.48 2.71
C ALA A 149 -6.30 23.18 3.06
N ALA A 150 -7.45 22.48 2.93
CA ALA A 150 -8.74 23.03 3.33
C ALA A 150 -8.97 23.03 4.86
N SER A 151 -8.27 22.18 5.62
CA SER A 151 -8.36 22.16 7.09
C SER A 151 -7.53 23.26 7.78
N SER A 152 -6.57 23.89 7.10
CA SER A 152 -5.81 25.02 7.65
C SER A 152 -6.50 26.39 7.49
N SER A 153 -7.60 26.47 6.72
CA SER A 153 -8.33 27.72 6.49
C SER A 153 -9.52 27.91 7.45
N THR A 154 -9.26 27.98 8.77
CA THR A 154 -10.24 28.52 9.73
C THR A 154 -9.60 29.52 10.69
N SER A 155 -9.23 30.70 10.18
CA SER A 155 -9.06 31.91 10.99
C SER A 155 -9.14 33.19 10.14
N GLY A 156 -10.05 34.09 10.50
CA GLY A 156 -9.84 35.54 10.45
C GLY A 156 -9.73 36.25 9.09
N THR A 157 -10.87 36.66 8.55
CA THR A 157 -11.17 38.06 8.13
C THR A 157 -10.21 38.87 7.23
N VAL A 158 -10.76 39.24 6.06
CA VAL A 158 -10.69 40.54 5.33
C VAL A 158 -9.37 41.07 4.69
N ALA A 159 -9.46 41.17 3.35
CA ALA A 159 -9.10 42.31 2.48
C ALA A 159 -7.63 42.73 2.18
N ALA A 160 -7.48 43.04 0.88
CA ALA A 160 -6.53 43.96 0.23
C ALA A 160 -5.15 43.44 -0.26
N ASN A 161 -4.86 43.78 -1.52
CA ASN A 161 -3.61 43.53 -2.25
C ASN A 161 -2.38 44.16 -1.57
N ASN A 162 -1.24 43.46 -1.58
CA ASN A 162 -0.11 43.89 -2.42
C ASN A 162 0.93 42.78 -2.67
N ALA A 163 1.88 43.05 -3.56
CA ALA A 163 2.75 42.06 -4.20
C ALA A 163 3.97 41.57 -3.37
N SER A 164 4.50 40.42 -3.80
CA SER A 164 5.88 39.93 -3.66
C SER A 164 6.38 39.46 -2.28
N SER A 165 6.52 38.13 -2.12
CA SER A 165 7.83 37.48 -1.84
C SER A 165 7.73 35.96 -1.57
N SER A 166 8.81 35.24 -1.93
CA SER A 166 9.26 33.93 -1.39
C SER A 166 8.29 32.73 -1.37
N THR A 167 8.06 32.09 -2.51
CA THR A 167 7.54 30.71 -2.60
C THR A 167 8.69 29.68 -2.58
N ALA A 168 9.45 29.58 -1.48
CA ALA A 168 10.61 28.68 -1.40
C ALA A 168 11.01 28.25 0.03
N SER A 169 10.08 27.69 0.83
CA SER A 169 10.44 27.02 2.10
C SER A 169 9.36 26.04 2.60
N SER A 170 9.17 24.93 1.88
CA SER A 170 8.27 23.84 2.30
C SER A 170 8.63 22.47 1.70
N THR A 171 9.12 22.42 0.46
CA THR A 171 9.47 21.17 -0.23
C THR A 171 10.73 20.47 0.30
N THR A 172 11.71 21.21 0.84
CA THR A 172 12.96 20.64 1.39
C THR A 172 12.78 20.01 2.77
N SER A 173 11.93 20.59 3.63
CA SER A 173 11.66 20.05 4.97
C SER A 173 10.89 18.73 4.88
N ASP A 174 9.82 18.65 4.07
CA ASP A 174 9.06 17.41 3.86
C ASP A 174 9.93 16.30 3.27
N SER A 175 10.75 16.61 2.26
CA SER A 175 11.66 15.63 1.64
C SER A 175 12.72 15.11 2.61
N THR A 176 13.27 15.99 3.45
CA THR A 176 14.26 15.62 4.49
C THR A 176 13.63 14.78 5.59
N ASN A 177 12.50 15.25 6.15
CA ASN A 177 11.73 14.54 7.16
C ASN A 177 11.30 13.16 6.68
N ASN A 178 10.88 13.04 5.41
CA ASN A 178 10.58 11.74 4.84
C ASN A 178 11.80 10.84 4.74
N SER A 179 12.94 11.34 4.21
CA SER A 179 14.16 10.53 4.11
C SER A 179 14.60 10.00 5.48
N VAL A 180 14.38 10.79 6.54
CA VAL A 180 14.58 10.39 7.94
C VAL A 180 13.58 9.30 8.36
N ILE A 181 12.28 9.50 8.14
CA ILE A 181 11.24 8.51 8.47
C ILE A 181 11.45 7.18 7.74
N SER A 182 11.73 7.18 6.43
CA SER A 182 11.97 5.95 5.66
C SER A 182 13.17 5.15 6.19
N LYS A 183 14.27 5.84 6.55
CA LYS A 183 15.46 5.19 7.14
C LYS A 183 15.19 4.71 8.58
N PHE A 184 14.50 5.50 9.39
CA PHE A 184 14.10 5.13 10.74
C PHE A 184 13.20 3.89 10.75
N ALA A 185 12.10 3.92 9.99
CA ALA A 185 11.17 2.80 9.86
C ALA A 185 11.89 1.53 9.36
N SER A 186 12.91 1.68 8.51
CA SER A 186 13.76 0.57 8.07
C SER A 186 14.62 0.02 9.21
N ALA A 187 15.23 0.90 10.01
CA ALA A 187 16.06 0.53 11.17
C ALA A 187 15.27 -0.21 12.26
N ILE A 188 13.98 0.11 12.45
CA ILE A 188 13.10 -0.61 13.40
C ILE A 188 12.28 -1.74 12.75
N GLY A 189 12.49 -2.05 11.47
CA GLY A 189 11.79 -3.14 10.78
C GLY A 189 10.29 -2.92 10.54
N LEU A 190 9.80 -1.69 10.63
CA LEU A 190 8.41 -1.31 10.35
C LEU A 190 8.19 -0.71 8.95
N TYR A 191 9.25 -0.44 8.19
CA TYR A 191 9.13 0.09 6.83
C TYR A 191 8.29 -0.81 5.92
N GLY A 192 7.30 -0.21 5.25
CA GLY A 192 6.32 -0.89 4.42
C GLY A 192 5.19 -1.58 5.19
N LYS A 193 5.29 -1.77 6.51
CA LYS A 193 4.19 -2.38 7.28
C LYS A 193 3.00 -1.43 7.34
N SER A 194 1.89 -1.86 6.78
CA SER A 194 0.63 -1.13 6.86
C SER A 194 0.14 -0.98 8.30
N GLY A 195 -0.54 0.13 8.57
CA GLY A 195 -1.11 0.43 9.88
C GLY A 195 -0.15 1.04 10.90
N TYR A 196 1.04 1.51 10.50
CA TYR A 196 1.98 2.22 11.39
C TYR A 196 2.26 3.65 10.91
N GLY A 197 1.79 4.65 11.67
CA GLY A 197 2.10 6.06 11.47
C GLY A 197 3.40 6.47 12.17
N PHE A 198 4.10 7.45 11.59
CA PHE A 198 5.36 8.01 12.09
C PHE A 198 5.23 9.53 12.18
N THR A 199 5.63 10.12 13.30
CA THR A 199 5.60 11.59 13.49
C THR A 199 6.92 12.04 14.10
N ILE A 200 7.56 13.05 13.52
CA ILE A 200 8.76 13.66 14.10
C ILE A 200 8.30 14.72 15.10
N ASP A 201 8.46 14.46 16.39
CA ASP A 201 8.09 15.39 17.47
C ASP A 201 9.13 16.50 17.65
N SER A 202 10.41 16.18 17.47
CA SER A 202 11.52 17.14 17.61
C SER A 202 12.81 16.64 16.97
N GLN A 203 13.75 17.56 16.77
CA GLN A 203 15.10 17.28 16.27
C GLN A 203 16.15 18.06 17.09
N SER A 204 17.27 17.41 17.39
CA SER A 204 18.47 18.05 17.96
C SER A 204 19.71 17.50 17.26
N GLY A 205 20.37 18.34 16.45
CA GLY A 205 21.47 17.92 15.58
C GLY A 205 21.03 16.83 14.60
N SER A 206 21.72 15.68 14.61
CA SER A 206 21.35 14.50 13.81
C SER A 206 20.36 13.56 14.51
N THR A 207 19.90 13.87 15.72
CA THR A 207 19.00 13.00 16.49
C THR A 207 17.57 13.53 16.42
N TYR A 208 16.64 12.67 16.00
CA TYR A 208 15.21 12.94 15.86
C TYR A 208 14.45 12.18 16.94
N THR A 209 13.48 12.84 17.58
CA THR A 209 12.47 12.21 18.41
C THR A 209 11.31 11.83 17.51
N ILE A 210 11.02 10.53 17.38
CA ILE A 210 10.00 10.01 16.47
C ILE A 210 8.97 9.21 17.26
N GLU A 211 7.72 9.67 17.22
CA GLU A 211 6.56 8.93 17.70
C GLU A 211 6.15 7.89 16.67
N VAL A 212 5.91 6.65 17.11
CA VAL A 212 5.35 5.57 16.31
C VAL A 212 3.97 5.22 16.85
N ARG A 213 2.95 5.30 16.00
CA ARG A 213 1.59 4.86 16.32
C ARG A 213 1.18 3.68 15.45
N GLN A 214 0.39 2.78 16.00
CA GLN A 214 -0.26 1.70 15.25
C GLN A 214 -1.77 1.93 15.20
N ASN A 215 -2.31 2.02 13.99
CA ASN A 215 -3.73 2.07 13.76
C ASN A 215 -4.38 0.74 14.19
N ASN A 216 -5.57 0.83 14.78
CA ASN A 216 -6.41 -0.34 15.00
C ASN A 216 -6.90 -0.94 13.65
N GLN A 217 -7.55 -2.10 13.71
CA GLN A 217 -8.06 -2.80 12.51
C GLN A 217 -9.08 -1.96 11.70
N ALA A 218 -9.75 -1.00 12.33
CA ALA A 218 -10.70 -0.09 11.69
C ALA A 218 -10.04 1.16 11.06
N ASN A 219 -8.75 1.42 11.36
CA ASN A 219 -7.99 2.61 10.98
C ASN A 219 -8.59 3.95 11.45
N ASP A 220 -9.39 3.95 12.52
CA ASP A 220 -10.02 5.13 13.11
C ASP A 220 -9.37 5.60 14.43
N VAL A 221 -8.63 4.71 15.12
CA VAL A 221 -7.91 5.03 16.37
C VAL A 221 -6.47 4.51 16.31
N ALA A 222 -5.51 5.38 16.59
CA ALA A 222 -4.08 5.08 16.55
C ALA A 222 -3.47 5.02 17.96
N ASN A 223 -2.99 3.82 18.33
CA ASN A 223 -2.37 3.54 19.63
C ASN A 223 -0.87 3.88 19.58
N LEU A 224 -0.30 4.41 20.67
CA LEU A 224 1.15 4.63 20.77
C LEU A 224 1.89 3.27 20.84
N VAL A 225 2.81 3.04 19.91
CA VAL A 225 3.75 1.89 19.93
C VAL A 225 5.01 2.26 20.70
N GLY A 226 5.45 3.51 20.57
CA GLY A 226 6.49 4.10 21.38
C GLY A 226 7.06 5.40 20.82
N ILE A 227 7.91 6.02 21.62
CA ILE A 227 8.71 7.18 21.24
C ILE A 227 10.17 6.72 21.11
N TYR A 228 10.88 7.21 20.09
CA TYR A 228 12.22 6.76 19.73
C TYR A 228 13.16 7.93 19.44
N GLN A 229 14.38 7.88 19.98
CA GLN A 229 15.48 8.69 19.46
C GLN A 229 16.13 7.96 18.29
N TYR A 230 16.17 8.60 17.12
CA TYR A 230 16.83 8.11 15.91
C TYR A 230 17.95 9.04 15.49
N ASN A 231 19.18 8.55 15.39
CA ASN A 231 20.29 9.32 14.86
C ASN A 231 20.47 9.07 13.35
N SER A 232 20.17 10.07 12.52
CA SER A 232 20.19 9.94 11.05
C SER A 232 21.58 9.73 10.45
N SER A 233 22.65 10.01 11.21
CA SER A 233 24.04 9.93 10.75
C SER A 233 24.68 8.57 11.06
N THR A 234 24.27 7.92 12.16
CA THR A 234 24.77 6.59 12.57
C THR A 234 23.77 5.45 12.35
N GLY A 235 22.49 5.77 12.15
CA GLY A 235 21.40 4.79 12.09
C GLY A 235 20.95 4.27 13.46
N ALA A 236 21.55 4.73 14.56
CA ALA A 236 21.22 4.25 15.91
C ALA A 236 19.78 4.62 16.32
N VAL A 237 19.07 3.67 16.92
CA VAL A 237 17.72 3.83 17.45
C VAL A 237 17.68 3.45 18.93
N THR A 238 17.10 4.31 19.76
CA THR A 238 16.81 4.04 21.17
C THR A 238 15.34 4.31 21.44
N LYS A 239 14.59 3.32 21.93
CA LYS A 239 13.21 3.52 22.41
C LYS A 239 13.24 4.20 23.78
N THR A 240 12.46 5.27 23.97
CA THR A 240 12.41 6.08 25.20
C THR A 240 11.11 5.93 25.99
N ASN A 241 10.03 5.46 25.36
CA ASN A 241 8.74 5.12 25.97
C ASN A 241 8.01 4.09 25.10
#